data_AF-A0A6L8MTB3-F1
#
_entry.id   AF-A0A6L8MTB3-F1
#
_cell.length_a   1.000
_cell.length_b   1.000
_cell.length_c   1.000
_cell.angle_alpha   90.00
_cell.angle_beta   90.00
_cell.angle_gamma   90.00
#
_symmetry.space_group_name_H-M   'P 1'
#
loop_
_entity.id
_entity.type
_entity.pdbx_description
1 polymer ?
#
loop_
_entity_poly.entity_id
_entity_poly.type
_entity_poly.pdbx_seq_one_letter_code
_entity_poly.pdbx_strand_id
1 'polypeptide(L)'
;MSNYDDHLCAIEHYQRYQMMKPWIGSDYSSQQLKLLVLGESHYVNKHARFHHDEVAWYNGVEVPQKFQRGISTRLVLGQSLAERWKRKSSVIYRNIETALMESGVLTADGTSPIHAIAYMNYFQRPAQSSGQSLKHGPLDRLHSAAVVDAVVDILLPDLIVVCRYAYAQVQRVERQTDIDRRCAR
;
A
#
# COMPACT_ATOMS: atom_id res chain seq x y z
N MET A 1 -22.27 -8.04 -1.46
CA MET A 1 -21.09 -7.63 -0.68
C MET A 1 -19.88 -8.21 -1.38
N SER A 2 -19.03 -7.38 -1.99
CA SER A 2 -17.79 -7.86 -2.59
C SER A 2 -16.84 -8.24 -1.46
N ASN A 3 -16.64 -9.55 -1.25
CA ASN A 3 -15.65 -10.01 -0.28
C ASN A 3 -14.26 -10.00 -0.93
N TYR A 4 -13.65 -8.81 -1.03
CA TYR A 4 -12.32 -8.64 -1.60
C TYR A 4 -11.26 -9.50 -0.90
N ASP A 5 -11.47 -9.84 0.38
CA ASP A 5 -10.49 -10.57 1.18
C ASP A 5 -10.22 -11.99 0.65
N ASP A 6 -11.22 -12.66 0.11
CA ASP A 6 -11.05 -14.01 -0.46
C ASP A 6 -10.10 -13.96 -1.67
N HIS A 7 -10.26 -12.94 -2.53
CA HIS A 7 -9.40 -12.74 -3.69
C HIS A 7 -8.01 -12.25 -3.30
N LEU A 8 -7.90 -11.35 -2.32
CA LEU A 8 -6.60 -10.89 -1.82
C LEU A 8 -5.80 -12.04 -1.21
N CYS A 9 -6.45 -13.01 -0.57
CA CYS A 9 -5.80 -14.20 -0.05
C CYS A 9 -5.22 -15.12 -1.15
N ALA A 10 -5.59 -14.93 -2.42
CA ALA A 10 -4.98 -15.65 -3.54
C ALA A 10 -3.63 -15.06 -3.97
N ILE A 11 -3.31 -13.83 -3.57
CA ILE A 11 -2.01 -13.19 -3.87
C ILE A 11 -0.93 -13.82 -2.98
N GLU A 12 0.10 -14.38 -3.60
CA GLU A 12 1.22 -15.08 -2.94
C GLU A 12 1.84 -14.26 -1.79
N HIS A 13 2.04 -12.95 -2.01
CA HIS A 13 2.57 -12.06 -0.97
C HIS A 13 1.66 -11.98 0.26
N TYR A 14 0.34 -11.94 0.07
CA TYR A 14 -0.63 -11.88 1.18
C TYR A 14 -0.87 -13.24 1.84
N GLN A 15 -0.61 -14.36 1.15
CA GLN A 15 -0.55 -15.68 1.79
C GLN A 15 0.57 -15.72 2.83
N ARG A 16 1.74 -15.16 2.51
CA ARG A 16 2.88 -15.04 3.44
C ARG A 16 2.66 -13.99 4.51
N TYR A 17 2.14 -12.83 4.11
CA TYR A 17 2.02 -11.65 4.96
C TYR A 17 0.59 -11.12 4.97
N GLN A 18 -0.32 -11.90 5.56
CA GLN A 18 -1.75 -11.56 5.68
C GLN A 18 -1.98 -10.17 6.28
N MET A 19 -1.11 -9.72 7.20
CA MET A 19 -1.22 -8.42 7.84
C MET A 19 -1.00 -7.24 6.89
N MET A 20 -0.33 -7.46 5.75
CA MET A 20 0.03 -6.43 4.76
C MET A 20 -1.02 -6.19 3.68
N LYS A 21 -2.17 -6.87 3.76
CA LYS A 21 -3.32 -6.62 2.87
C LYS A 21 -3.71 -5.14 2.87
N PRO A 22 -4.19 -4.61 1.74
CA PRO A 22 -4.63 -3.23 1.62
C PRO A 22 -5.72 -2.90 2.64
N TRP A 23 -5.78 -1.64 3.02
CA TRP A 23 -7.00 -1.06 3.58
C TRP A 23 -8.03 -0.94 2.47
N ILE A 24 -9.24 -1.41 2.72
CA ILE A 24 -10.41 -1.19 1.87
C ILE A 24 -11.45 -0.57 2.78
N GLY A 25 -11.78 0.70 2.54
CA GLY A 25 -12.78 1.39 3.31
C GLY A 25 -14.15 0.72 3.18
N SER A 26 -14.97 0.82 4.23
CA SER A 26 -16.31 0.21 4.29
C SER A 26 -17.21 0.65 3.13
N ASP A 27 -16.98 1.86 2.63
CA ASP A 27 -17.82 2.52 1.65
C ASP A 27 -17.16 2.51 0.25
N TYR A 28 -16.00 1.86 0.11
CA TYR A 28 -15.25 1.80 -1.15
C TYR A 28 -16.08 1.21 -2.30
N SER A 29 -16.78 0.11 -2.03
CA SER A 29 -17.55 -0.59 -3.07
C SER A 29 -18.80 0.17 -3.53
N SER A 30 -19.29 1.12 -2.72
CA SER A 30 -20.45 1.94 -3.04
C SER A 30 -20.08 3.30 -3.64
N GLN A 31 -18.79 3.62 -3.78
CA GLN A 31 -18.38 4.85 -4.45
C GLN A 31 -18.61 4.77 -5.96
N GLN A 32 -19.04 5.89 -6.54
CA GLN A 32 -19.10 6.06 -7.99
C GLN A 32 -17.71 6.14 -8.62
N LEU A 33 -16.74 6.71 -7.89
CA LEU A 33 -15.33 6.74 -8.26
C LEU A 33 -14.51 5.95 -7.24
N LYS A 34 -13.94 4.84 -7.67
CA LYS A 34 -13.10 3.97 -6.83
C LYS A 34 -11.64 4.41 -6.89
N LEU A 35 -11.16 4.93 -5.77
CA LEU A 35 -9.79 5.40 -5.64
C LEU A 35 -8.89 4.38 -4.94
N LEU A 36 -7.76 4.04 -5.56
CA LEU A 36 -6.64 3.35 -4.91
C LEU A 36 -5.51 4.34 -4.63
N VAL A 37 -5.11 4.48 -3.36
CA VAL A 37 -3.98 5.33 -2.96
C VAL A 37 -2.74 4.47 -2.67
N LEU A 38 -1.63 4.79 -3.34
CA LEU A 38 -0.34 4.14 -3.15
C LEU A 38 0.60 5.01 -2.30
N GLY A 39 0.82 4.59 -1.05
CA GLY A 39 1.94 5.05 -0.22
C GLY A 39 3.27 4.43 -0.65
N GLU A 40 4.36 4.77 0.05
CA GLU A 40 5.71 4.28 -0.31
C GLU A 40 5.98 2.88 0.26
N SER A 41 6.18 2.77 1.57
CA SER A 41 6.54 1.52 2.26
C SER A 41 6.11 1.57 3.72
N HIS A 42 5.99 0.41 4.37
CA HIS A 42 5.91 0.37 5.83
C HIS A 42 7.25 0.75 6.46
N TYR A 43 7.20 1.29 7.69
CA TYR A 43 8.38 1.62 8.47
C TYR A 43 8.46 0.74 9.70
N VAL A 44 9.59 0.08 9.87
CA VAL A 44 9.91 -0.66 11.10
C VAL A 44 11.02 0.06 11.85
N ASN A 45 11.20 -0.28 13.13
CA ASN A 45 12.21 0.41 13.93
C ASN A 45 13.62 0.19 13.36
N LYS A 46 14.53 1.13 13.63
CA LYS A 46 15.92 1.08 13.12
C LYS A 46 16.75 -0.12 13.58
N HIS A 47 16.23 -0.94 14.51
CA HIS A 47 16.90 -2.12 15.06
C HIS A 47 16.37 -3.42 14.45
N ALA A 48 15.30 -3.37 13.66
CA ALA A 48 14.81 -4.51 12.91
C ALA A 48 15.83 -4.90 11.83
N ARG A 49 16.06 -6.20 11.66
CA ARG A 49 16.98 -6.76 10.65
C ARG A 49 16.35 -7.83 9.77
N PHE A 50 15.18 -8.37 10.16
CA PHE A 50 14.53 -9.50 9.48
C PHE A 50 14.19 -9.24 8.00
N HIS A 51 14.01 -7.98 7.61
CA HIS A 51 13.61 -7.56 6.26
C HIS A 51 14.75 -6.95 5.43
N HIS A 52 16.00 -7.01 5.92
CA HIS A 52 17.13 -6.39 5.24
C HIS A 52 17.49 -7.08 3.92
N ASP A 53 17.37 -8.41 3.89
CA ASP A 53 17.60 -9.24 2.72
C ASP A 53 16.30 -9.34 1.90
N GLU A 54 16.33 -8.88 0.65
CA GLU A 54 15.16 -8.90 -0.22
C GLU A 54 14.76 -10.33 -0.62
N VAL A 55 15.71 -11.24 -0.83
CA VAL A 55 15.45 -12.63 -1.21
C VAL A 55 14.76 -13.35 -0.05
N ALA A 56 15.31 -13.24 1.16
CA ALA A 56 14.73 -13.84 2.36
C ALA A 56 13.35 -13.26 2.67
N TRP A 57 13.15 -11.96 2.45
CA TRP A 57 11.85 -11.31 2.61
C TRP A 57 10.81 -11.92 1.68
N TYR A 58 11.08 -11.96 0.37
CA TYR A 58 10.10 -12.46 -0.60
C TYR A 58 9.87 -13.98 -0.51
N ASN A 59 10.82 -14.72 0.10
CA ASN A 59 10.67 -16.14 0.45
C ASN A 59 9.87 -16.40 1.73
N GLY A 60 9.46 -15.37 2.49
CA GLY A 60 8.57 -15.54 3.64
C GLY A 60 9.28 -15.61 4.99
N VAL A 61 10.30 -14.78 5.23
CA VAL A 61 10.89 -14.63 6.57
C VAL A 61 9.82 -14.34 7.63
N GLU A 62 9.93 -14.99 8.78
CA GLU A 62 9.02 -14.77 9.90
C GLU A 62 9.15 -13.34 10.43
N VAL A 63 8.00 -12.67 10.64
CA VAL A 63 7.95 -11.33 11.22
C VAL A 63 7.77 -11.45 12.74
N PRO A 64 8.74 -11.00 13.54
CA PRO A 64 8.60 -11.04 14.99
C PRO A 64 7.37 -10.25 15.45
N GLN A 65 6.61 -10.81 16.40
CA GLN A 65 5.31 -10.29 16.84
C GLN A 65 5.30 -8.78 17.11
N LYS A 66 6.34 -8.25 17.77
CA LYS A 66 6.50 -6.82 18.08
C LYS A 66 6.52 -5.89 16.85
N PHE A 67 6.80 -6.42 15.65
CA PHE A 67 6.85 -5.66 14.40
C PHE A 67 5.61 -5.83 13.54
N GLN A 68 4.81 -6.89 13.74
CA GLN A 68 3.66 -7.21 12.91
C GLN A 68 2.66 -6.07 12.82
N ARG A 69 2.40 -5.37 13.95
CA ARG A 69 1.52 -4.21 13.98
C ARG A 69 2.00 -3.08 13.08
N GLY A 70 3.30 -2.79 13.06
CA GLY A 70 3.88 -1.66 12.32
C GLY A 70 3.89 -1.87 10.80
N ILE A 71 3.86 -3.13 10.35
CA ILE A 71 3.76 -3.47 8.93
C ILE A 71 2.33 -3.82 8.50
N SER A 72 1.37 -3.75 9.42
CA SER A 72 -0.02 -4.03 9.08
C SER A 72 -0.73 -2.78 8.60
N THR A 73 -1.01 -2.70 7.30
CA THR A 73 -1.68 -1.52 6.70
C THR A 73 -3.00 -1.23 7.40
N ARG A 74 -3.83 -2.26 7.59
CA ARG A 74 -5.15 -2.13 8.21
C ARG A 74 -5.08 -1.68 9.67
N LEU A 75 -4.17 -2.25 10.47
CA LEU A 75 -4.02 -1.85 11.87
C LEU A 75 -3.44 -0.45 12.01
N VAL A 76 -2.43 -0.09 11.20
CA VAL A 76 -1.80 1.23 11.24
C VAL A 76 -2.80 2.31 10.86
N LEU A 77 -3.52 2.13 9.75
CA LEU A 77 -4.47 3.11 9.25
C LEU A 77 -5.72 3.19 10.14
N GLY A 78 -6.29 2.04 10.52
CA GLY A 78 -7.46 1.99 11.41
C GLY A 78 -7.20 2.61 12.79
N GLN A 79 -6.02 2.36 13.39
CA GLN A 79 -5.62 3.03 14.62
C GLN A 79 -5.44 4.53 14.41
N SER A 80 -4.76 4.92 13.33
CA SER A 80 -4.50 6.34 13.05
C SER A 80 -5.81 7.11 12.87
N LEU A 81 -6.80 6.50 12.21
CA LEU A 81 -8.15 7.04 12.03
C LEU A 81 -8.88 7.17 13.36
N ALA A 82 -8.90 6.12 14.20
CA ALA A 82 -9.52 6.15 15.53
C ALA A 82 -8.89 7.21 16.45
N GLU A 83 -7.59 7.45 16.33
CA GLU A 83 -6.87 8.46 17.10
C GLU A 83 -6.92 9.87 16.46
N ARG A 84 -7.68 10.07 15.38
CA ARG A 84 -7.78 11.34 14.64
C ARG A 84 -6.41 11.90 14.26
N TRP A 85 -5.53 11.02 13.75
CA TRP A 85 -4.23 11.38 13.19
C TRP A 85 -3.26 12.10 14.15
N LYS A 86 -3.41 11.90 15.46
CA LYS A 86 -2.57 12.56 16.49
C LYS A 86 -1.08 12.21 16.40
N ARG A 87 -0.74 11.04 15.85
CA ARG A 87 0.66 10.56 15.80
C ARG A 87 1.43 11.19 14.65
N LYS A 88 2.72 11.43 14.88
CA LYS A 88 3.65 11.88 13.83
C LYS A 88 3.73 10.91 12.64
N SER A 89 3.59 9.60 12.90
CA SER A 89 3.56 8.57 11.84
C SER A 89 2.32 8.64 10.94
N SER A 90 1.28 9.36 11.37
CA SER A 90 0.00 9.45 10.65
C SER A 90 -0.09 10.65 9.72
N VAL A 91 0.99 11.44 9.57
CA VAL A 91 1.02 12.64 8.71
C VAL A 91 0.61 12.32 7.28
N ILE A 92 1.07 11.20 6.71
CA ILE A 92 0.68 10.80 5.36
C ILE A 92 -0.84 10.61 5.23
N TYR A 93 -1.46 9.92 6.18
CA TYR A 93 -2.90 9.66 6.17
C TYR A 93 -3.72 10.94 6.37
N ARG A 94 -3.25 11.82 7.26
CA ARG A 94 -3.88 13.13 7.45
C ARG A 94 -3.83 13.97 6.17
N ASN A 95 -2.68 13.99 5.50
CA ASN A 95 -2.53 14.73 4.25
C ASN A 95 -3.41 14.14 3.13
N ILE A 96 -3.53 12.81 3.06
CA ILE A 96 -4.47 12.15 2.14
C ILE A 96 -5.90 12.56 2.47
N GLU A 97 -6.32 12.49 3.73
CA GLU A 97 -7.67 12.86 4.15
C GLU A 97 -7.98 14.32 3.82
N THR A 98 -7.07 15.25 4.15
CA THR A 98 -7.21 16.67 3.82
C THR A 98 -7.35 16.90 2.32
N ALA A 99 -6.47 16.29 1.50
CA ALA A 99 -6.54 16.43 0.05
C ALA A 99 -7.86 15.88 -0.53
N LEU A 100 -8.37 14.75 0.01
CA LEU A 100 -9.64 14.19 -0.42
C LEU A 100 -10.81 15.11 -0.07
N MET A 101 -10.84 15.66 1.15
CA MET A 101 -11.86 16.62 1.57
C MET A 101 -11.85 17.89 0.71
N GLU A 102 -10.66 18.45 0.46
CA GLU A 102 -10.49 19.66 -0.36
C GLU A 102 -10.84 19.44 -1.83
N SER A 103 -10.64 18.23 -2.35
CA SER A 103 -10.95 17.91 -3.75
C SER A 103 -12.44 17.87 -4.06
N GLY A 104 -13.29 17.60 -3.07
CA GLY A 104 -14.73 17.36 -3.26
C GLY A 104 -15.07 16.12 -4.10
N VAL A 105 -14.08 15.27 -4.42
CA VAL A 105 -14.24 14.11 -5.32
C VAL A 105 -15.04 12.98 -4.69
N LEU A 106 -14.97 12.83 -3.36
CA LEU A 106 -15.67 11.78 -2.62
C LEU A 106 -16.79 12.38 -1.79
N THR A 107 -17.95 11.71 -1.79
CA THR A 107 -19.06 12.04 -0.91
C THR A 107 -18.76 11.46 0.47
N ALA A 108 -18.38 12.32 1.39
CA ALA A 108 -18.26 11.98 2.81
C ALA A 108 -19.53 12.41 3.53
N ASP A 109 -20.37 11.47 3.93
CA ASP A 109 -21.61 11.71 4.71
C ASP A 109 -21.27 12.06 6.18
N GLY A 110 -20.44 13.08 6.37
CA GLY A 110 -19.92 13.50 7.68
C GLY A 110 -18.89 12.54 8.30
N THR A 111 -18.50 11.49 7.58
CA THR A 111 -17.44 10.54 7.98
C THR A 111 -16.10 10.87 7.31
N SER A 112 -15.01 10.24 7.76
CA SER A 112 -13.72 10.42 7.09
C SER A 112 -13.75 9.87 5.66
N PRO A 113 -13.26 10.59 4.63
CA PRO A 113 -13.19 10.09 3.26
C PRO A 113 -12.27 8.86 3.12
N ILE A 114 -11.49 8.53 4.16
CA ILE A 114 -10.69 7.30 4.22
C ILE A 114 -11.57 6.02 4.18
N HIS A 115 -12.85 6.12 4.58
CA HIS A 115 -13.82 5.03 4.45
C HIS A 115 -14.26 4.77 3.00
N ALA A 116 -14.02 5.72 2.09
CA ALA A 116 -14.42 5.65 0.69
C ALA A 116 -13.28 5.20 -0.26
N ILE A 117 -12.06 4.96 0.25
CA ILE A 117 -10.89 4.63 -0.57
C ILE A 117 -10.33 3.25 -0.27
N ALA A 118 -9.50 2.75 -1.19
CA ALA A 118 -8.50 1.73 -0.90
C ALA A 118 -7.12 2.37 -0.69
N TYR A 119 -6.32 1.81 0.21
CA TYR A 119 -4.95 2.25 0.46
C TYR A 119 -4.01 1.05 0.59
N MET A 120 -2.85 1.12 -0.06
CA MET A 120 -1.72 0.22 0.16
C MET A 120 -0.40 0.97 0.05
N ASN A 121 0.68 0.37 0.53
CA ASN A 121 2.03 0.83 0.18
C ASN A 121 2.48 0.13 -1.11
N TYR A 122 3.18 0.84 -1.98
CA TYR A 122 3.77 0.29 -3.20
C TYR A 122 4.78 -0.80 -2.85
N PHE A 123 5.80 -0.46 -2.06
CA PHE A 123 6.80 -1.43 -1.66
C PHE A 123 6.25 -2.41 -0.63
N GLN A 124 6.36 -3.68 -0.96
CA GLN A 124 5.95 -4.79 -0.12
C GLN A 124 6.99 -5.16 0.95
N ARG A 125 8.22 -4.61 0.87
CA ARG A 125 9.24 -4.75 1.91
C ARG A 125 9.32 -3.50 2.78
N PRO A 126 9.34 -3.62 4.12
CA PRO A 126 9.50 -2.47 5.01
C PRO A 126 10.85 -1.76 4.81
N ALA A 127 10.86 -0.43 4.96
CA ALA A 127 12.08 0.38 4.92
C ALA A 127 12.97 0.13 6.15
N GLN A 128 14.30 0.17 5.96
CA GLN A 128 15.33 -0.08 7.00
C GLN A 128 15.34 0.94 8.14
N SER A 129 14.80 2.14 7.91
CA SER A 129 14.76 3.18 8.94
C SER A 129 13.55 4.09 8.76
N SER A 130 12.91 4.43 9.87
CA SER A 130 11.84 5.44 9.89
C SER A 130 12.33 6.77 9.33
N GLY A 131 11.60 7.34 8.39
CA GLY A 131 11.92 8.62 7.76
C GLY A 131 13.00 8.55 6.67
N GLN A 132 13.37 7.35 6.22
CA GLN A 132 14.23 7.14 5.05
C GLN A 132 13.50 6.26 4.05
N SER A 133 13.60 6.59 2.77
CA SER A 133 13.12 5.72 1.70
C SER A 133 13.77 4.36 1.77
N LEU A 134 13.01 3.33 1.35
CA LEU A 134 13.53 1.98 1.20
C LEU A 134 14.75 2.01 0.26
N LYS A 135 15.88 1.45 0.71
CA LYS A 135 16.95 1.06 -0.22
C LYS A 135 16.49 -0.20 -0.93
N HIS A 136 15.90 -0.01 -2.10
CA HIS A 136 15.23 -1.07 -2.86
C HIS A 136 16.16 -1.74 -3.88
N GLY A 137 15.99 -3.05 -4.07
CA GLY A 137 16.66 -3.83 -5.11
C GLY A 137 15.73 -4.16 -6.30
N PRO A 138 16.18 -5.00 -7.24
CA PRO A 138 15.37 -5.47 -8.35
C PRO A 138 14.15 -6.29 -7.93
N LEU A 139 14.28 -7.14 -6.90
CA LEU A 139 13.16 -7.97 -6.43
C LEU A 139 12.06 -7.12 -5.81
N ASP A 140 12.43 -6.05 -5.10
CA ASP A 140 11.44 -5.12 -4.56
C ASP A 140 10.54 -4.54 -5.65
N ARG A 141 11.11 -4.14 -6.79
CA ARG A 141 10.33 -3.56 -7.90
C ARG A 141 9.43 -4.62 -8.54
N LEU A 142 9.98 -5.80 -8.81
CA LEU A 142 9.25 -6.89 -9.47
C LEU A 142 8.05 -7.34 -8.64
N HIS A 143 8.28 -7.71 -7.37
CA HIS A 143 7.21 -8.18 -6.50
C HIS A 143 6.21 -7.07 -6.17
N SER A 144 6.67 -5.83 -6.00
CA SER A 144 5.75 -4.71 -5.71
C SER A 144 4.84 -4.38 -6.89
N ALA A 145 5.37 -4.39 -8.12
CA ALA A 145 4.55 -4.23 -9.32
C ALA A 145 3.53 -5.37 -9.44
N ALA A 146 3.96 -6.63 -9.33
CA ALA A 146 3.07 -7.78 -9.43
C ALA A 146 1.94 -7.76 -8.38
N VAL A 147 2.24 -7.36 -7.14
CA VAL A 147 1.22 -7.23 -6.09
C VAL A 147 0.26 -6.07 -6.35
N VAL A 148 0.77 -4.93 -6.83
CA VAL A 148 -0.10 -3.79 -7.20
C VAL A 148 -1.01 -4.17 -8.36
N ASP A 149 -0.49 -4.82 -9.41
CA ASP A 149 -1.28 -5.27 -10.56
C ASP A 149 -2.40 -6.22 -10.11
N ALA A 150 -2.07 -7.22 -9.29
CA ALA A 150 -3.07 -8.14 -8.74
C ALA A 150 -4.12 -7.42 -7.87
N VAL A 151 -3.73 -6.42 -7.08
CA VAL A 151 -4.69 -5.61 -6.29
C VAL A 151 -5.57 -4.76 -7.21
N VAL A 152 -5.02 -4.19 -8.28
CA VAL A 152 -5.78 -3.42 -9.28
C VAL A 152 -6.81 -4.32 -9.98
N ASP A 153 -6.43 -5.53 -10.36
CA ASP A 153 -7.33 -6.51 -10.99
C ASP A 153 -8.48 -6.94 -10.05
N ILE A 154 -8.24 -6.97 -8.74
CA ILE A 154 -9.25 -7.33 -7.73
C ILE A 154 -10.17 -6.16 -7.39
N LEU A 155 -9.60 -4.98 -7.18
CA LEU A 155 -10.33 -3.81 -6.70
C LEU A 155 -11.02 -3.04 -7.83
N LEU A 156 -10.49 -3.13 -9.04
CA LEU A 156 -10.91 -2.38 -10.22
C LEU A 156 -11.07 -0.88 -9.91
N PRO A 157 -10.00 -0.20 -9.45
CA PRO A 157 -10.05 1.24 -9.20
C PRO A 157 -10.16 2.02 -10.51
N ASP A 158 -10.95 3.10 -10.50
CA ASP A 158 -11.05 4.04 -11.62
C ASP A 158 -9.84 4.98 -11.67
N LEU A 159 -9.24 5.26 -10.51
CA LEU A 159 -8.09 6.13 -10.37
C LEU A 159 -7.07 5.56 -9.38
N ILE A 160 -5.80 5.66 -9.73
CA ILE A 160 -4.68 5.33 -8.84
C ILE A 160 -3.93 6.63 -8.53
N VAL A 161 -3.90 7.02 -7.25
CA VAL A 161 -3.14 8.17 -6.77
C VAL A 161 -1.86 7.67 -6.11
N VAL A 162 -0.72 8.16 -6.59
CA VAL A 162 0.59 7.75 -6.09
C VAL A 162 1.21 8.87 -5.27
N CYS A 163 1.48 8.63 -3.99
CA CYS A 163 2.17 9.60 -3.14
C CYS A 163 3.59 9.84 -3.67
N ARG A 164 4.07 11.10 -3.61
CA ARG A 164 5.26 11.65 -4.31
C ARG A 164 6.48 10.73 -4.43
N TYR A 165 6.84 9.96 -3.39
CA TYR A 165 8.01 9.07 -3.43
C TYR A 165 7.77 7.75 -4.18
N ALA A 166 6.55 7.21 -4.18
CA ALA A 166 6.20 6.02 -4.95
C ALA A 166 6.12 6.31 -6.47
N TYR A 167 5.78 7.55 -6.85
CA TYR A 167 5.56 7.94 -8.26
C TYR A 167 6.77 7.70 -9.15
N ALA A 168 7.98 8.02 -8.67
CA ALA A 168 9.21 7.84 -9.44
C ALA A 168 9.51 6.36 -9.78
N GLN A 169 8.99 5.42 -8.99
CA GLN A 169 9.25 3.99 -9.16
C GLN A 169 8.23 3.33 -10.09
N VAL A 170 6.95 3.70 -9.96
CA VAL A 170 5.89 3.29 -10.90
C VAL A 170 6.28 3.64 -12.33
N GLN A 171 6.71 4.89 -12.56
CA GLN A 171 7.16 5.38 -13.86
C GLN A 171 8.38 4.65 -14.44
N ARG A 172 9.19 3.97 -13.61
CA ARG A 172 10.33 3.18 -14.08
C ARG A 172 9.92 1.79 -14.53
N VAL A 173 8.93 1.19 -13.86
CA VAL A 173 8.39 -0.11 -14.26
C VAL A 173 7.62 0.03 -15.56
N GLU A 174 6.72 1.01 -15.68
CA GLU A 174 5.95 1.27 -16.92
C GLU A 174 6.86 1.44 -18.14
N ARG A 175 7.97 2.19 -17.97
CA ARG A 175 8.96 2.36 -19.04
C ARG A 175 9.69 1.07 -19.40
N GLN A 176 9.98 0.19 -18.43
CA GLN A 176 10.63 -1.09 -18.70
C GLN A 176 9.68 -2.06 -19.41
N THR A 177 8.43 -2.16 -18.97
CA THR A 177 7.41 -3.00 -19.63
C THR A 177 7.12 -2.52 -21.05
N ASP A 178 7.13 -1.21 -21.30
CA ASP A 178 7.00 -0.67 -22.66
C ASP A 178 8.20 -0.99 -23.56
N ILE A 179 9.42 -1.01 -23.02
CA ILE A 179 10.63 -1.43 -23.77
C ILE A 179 10.54 -2.93 -24.10
N ASP A 180 10.21 -3.77 -23.12
CA ASP A 180 10.14 -5.22 -23.29
C ASP A 180 9.06 -5.60 -24.33
N ARG A 181 7.90 -4.90 -24.32
CA ARG A 181 6.84 -5.05 -25.33
C ARG A 181 7.25 -4.60 -26.73
N ARG A 182 8.18 -3.66 -26.86
CA ARG A 182 8.72 -3.21 -28.17
C ARG A 182 9.79 -4.16 -28.69
N CYS A 183 10.59 -4.76 -27.80
CA CYS A 183 11.64 -5.72 -28.17
C CYS A 183 11.10 -7.12 -28.47
N ALA A 184 9.90 -7.46 -27.97
CA ALA A 184 9.22 -8.73 -28.24
C ALA A 184 8.39 -8.74 -29.55
N ARG A 185 8.46 -7.68 -30.36
CA ARG A 185 7.80 -7.57 -31.67
C ARG A 185 8.80 -7.66 -32.82
#